data_AF-A0A9E5R0J9-F1
#
_entry.id   AF-A0A9E5R0J9-F1
#
_cell.length_a   1.000
_cell.length_b   1.000
_cell.length_c   1.000
_cell.angle_alpha   90.00
_cell.angle_beta   90.00
_cell.angle_gamma   90.00
#
_symmetry.space_group_name_H-M   'P 1'
#
loop_
_entity.id
_entity.type
_entity.pdbx_description
1 polymer ?
#
loop_
_entity_poly.entity_id
_entity_poly.type
_entity_poly.pdbx_seq_one_letter_code
_entity_poly.pdbx_strand_id
1 'polypeptide(L)' 'MINYREGDSIYLFSDGFPDQFGGTKNKKFSPRRIRDIIKDNKEQDLSQINRVLEEEFEKWRGNNKQTDDVLMIGIKL' A
#
# COMPACT_ATOMS: atom_id res chain seq x y z
N MET A 1 5.58 23.33 -6.21
CA MET A 1 6.46 22.28 -6.77
C MET A 1 7.06 21.49 -5.63
N ILE A 2 7.16 20.18 -5.76
CA ILE A 2 7.86 19.32 -4.79
C ILE A 2 9.25 19.05 -5.36
N ASN A 3 10.30 19.35 -4.60
CA ASN A 3 11.68 19.05 -4.99
C ASN A 3 11.96 17.56 -4.74
N TYR A 4 12.67 16.90 -5.66
CA TYR A 4 13.03 15.49 -5.58
C TYR A 4 14.52 15.29 -5.88
N ARG A 5 15.04 14.13 -5.51
CA ARG A 5 16.42 13.67 -5.74
C ARG A 5 16.43 12.28 -6.36
N GLU A 6 17.52 11.94 -7.02
CA GLU A 6 17.77 10.58 -7.47
C GLU A 6 17.70 9.61 -6.28
N GLY A 7 16.97 8.51 -6.47
CA GLY A 7 16.70 7.51 -5.44
C GLY A 7 15.41 7.77 -4.63
N ASP A 8 14.77 8.94 -4.77
CA ASP A 8 13.46 9.17 -4.15
C ASP A 8 12.41 8.23 -4.77
N SER A 9 11.44 7.83 -3.95
CA SER A 9 10.32 6.99 -4.39
C SER A 9 8.98 7.68 -4.12
N ILE A 10 8.13 7.73 -5.14
CA ILE A 10 6.80 8.32 -5.09
C ILE A 10 5.77 7.20 -5.19
N TYR A 11 4.77 7.22 -4.30
CA TYR A 11 3.68 6.28 -4.27
C TYR A 11 2.35 7.01 -4.39
N LEU A 12 1.48 6.52 -5.28
CA LEU A 12 0.12 7.01 -5.48
C LEU A 12 -0.84 5.83 -5.33
N PHE A 13 -1.98 6.05 -4.66
CA PHE A 13 -3.00 5.03 -4.50
C PHE A 13 -4.39 5.63 -4.47
N SER A 14 -5.40 4.86 -4.92
CA SER A 14 -6.81 5.22 -4.79
C SER A 14 -7.29 5.04 -3.34
N ASP A 15 -8.42 5.66 -3.00
CA ASP A 15 -9.09 5.52 -1.71
C ASP A 15 -9.59 4.09 -1.43
N GLY A 16 -9.88 3.29 -2.45
CA GLY A 16 -10.25 1.89 -2.28
C GLY A 16 -9.20 1.05 -1.54
N PHE A 17 -7.90 1.35 -1.67
CA PHE A 17 -6.84 0.65 -0.95
C PHE A 17 -6.95 0.82 0.58
N PRO A 18 -6.87 2.05 1.14
CA PRO A 18 -7.00 2.24 2.58
C PRO A 18 -8.39 1.92 3.13
N ASP A 19 -9.44 1.97 2.31
CA ASP A 19 -10.81 1.73 2.74
C ASP A 19 -11.22 0.26 2.82
N GLN A 20 -10.36 -0.66 2.38
CA GLN A 20 -10.59 -2.09 2.52
C GLN A 20 -10.82 -2.50 3.99
N PHE A 21 -11.98 -3.08 4.27
CA PHE A 21 -12.31 -3.66 5.57
C PHE A 21 -11.70 -5.06 5.74
N GLY A 22 -11.19 -5.34 6.93
CA GLY A 22 -10.51 -6.61 7.19
C GLY A 22 -9.95 -6.77 8.61
N GLY A 23 -9.14 -7.80 8.78
CA GLY A 23 -8.55 -8.19 10.06
C GLY A 23 -9.57 -8.69 11.07
N THR A 24 -9.09 -9.09 12.25
CA THR A 24 -9.89 -9.73 13.31
C THR A 24 -10.97 -8.83 13.91
N LYS A 25 -10.86 -7.51 13.71
CA LYS A 25 -11.79 -6.50 14.24
C LYS A 25 -12.60 -5.78 13.13
N ASN A 26 -12.56 -6.29 11.90
CA ASN A 26 -13.22 -5.71 10.73
C ASN A 26 -12.99 -4.19 10.60
N LYS A 27 -11.72 -3.78 10.54
CA LYS A 27 -11.31 -2.37 10.42
C LYS A 27 -10.79 -2.06 9.03
N LYS A 28 -10.82 -0.79 8.65
CA LYS A 28 -10.15 -0.29 7.44
C LYS A 28 -8.64 -0.57 7.47
N PHE A 29 -8.05 -0.89 6.33
CA PHE A 29 -6.60 -1.08 6.15
C PHE A 29 -5.82 0.16 6.57
N SER A 30 -6.38 1.33 6.25
CA SER A 30 -5.92 2.69 6.55
C SER A 30 -4.66 3.15 5.80
N PRO A 31 -4.53 4.45 5.51
CA PRO A 31 -3.33 4.99 4.86
C PRO A 31 -2.07 4.86 5.70
N ARG A 32 -2.21 4.78 7.04
CA ARG A 32 -1.09 4.62 7.96
C ARG A 32 -0.36 3.29 7.70
N ARG A 33 -1.11 2.20 7.56
CA ARG A 33 -0.53 0.88 7.30
C ARG A 33 0.22 0.81 5.97
N ILE A 34 -0.34 1.40 4.92
CA ILE A 34 0.32 1.49 3.60
C ILE A 34 1.68 2.19 3.75
N ARG A 35 1.71 3.34 4.44
CA ARG A 35 2.96 4.08 4.70
C ARG A 35 3.95 3.29 5.54
N ASP A 36 3.48 2.59 6.57
CA ASP A 36 4.33 1.79 7.45
C ASP A 36 4.98 0.63 6.64
N ILE A 37 4.20 -0.08 5.81
CA ILE A 37 4.72 -1.13 4.92
C ILE A 37 5.79 -0.58 3.95
N ILE A 38 5.53 0.53 3.27
CA ILE A 38 6.49 1.15 2.36
C ILE A 38 7.77 1.55 3.09
N LYS A 39 7.64 2.15 4.28
CA LYS A 39 8.76 2.62 5.09
C LYS A 39 9.63 1.46 5.58
N ASP A 40 9.00 0.38 6.04
CA ASP A 40 9.69 -0.79 6.58
C ASP A 40 10.43 -1.58 5.48
N ASN A 41 9.99 -1.43 4.22
CA ASN A 41 10.57 -2.11 3.06
C ASN A 41 11.34 -1.16 2.11
N LYS A 42 11.66 0.07 2.53
CA LYS A 42 12.23 1.12 1.66
C LYS A 42 13.56 0.79 0.98
N GLU A 43 14.32 -0.17 1.55
CA GLU A 43 15.59 -0.63 1.00
C GLU A 43 15.41 -1.68 -0.11
N GLN A 44 14.20 -2.17 -0.32
CA GLN A 44 13.86 -3.15 -1.34
C GLN A 44 13.48 -2.48 -2.66
N ASP A 45 13.53 -3.27 -3.72
CA ASP A 45 13.08 -2.94 -5.07
C ASP A 45 11.58 -2.67 -5.09
N LEU A 46 11.10 -1.79 -5.99
CA LEU A 46 9.67 -1.47 -6.11
C LEU A 46 8.79 -2.70 -6.36
N SER A 47 9.28 -3.69 -7.10
CA SER A 47 8.57 -4.94 -7.35
C SER A 47 8.34 -5.73 -6.06
N GLN A 48 9.33 -5.76 -5.17
CA GLN A 48 9.24 -6.43 -3.89
C GLN A 48 8.30 -5.68 -2.94
N ILE A 49 8.38 -4.34 -2.89
CA ILE A 49 7.45 -3.52 -2.09
C ILE A 49 6.01 -3.72 -2.56
N ASN A 50 5.78 -3.76 -3.89
CA ASN A 50 4.45 -4.03 -4.46
C ASN A 50 3.93 -5.40 -4.00
N ARG A 51 4.75 -6.45 -4.11
CA ARG A 51 4.39 -7.78 -3.64
C ARG A 51 4.03 -7.81 -2.14
N VAL A 52 4.81 -7.14 -1.28
CA VAL A 52 4.51 -7.07 0.16
C VAL A 52 3.19 -6.34 0.42
N LEU A 53 2.91 -5.26 -0.31
CA LEU A 53 1.63 -4.54 -0.22
C LEU A 53 0.45 -5.42 -0.63
N GLU A 54 0.58 -6.17 -1.72
CA GLU A 54 -0.44 -7.10 -2.20
C GLU A 54 -0.69 -8.23 -1.19
N GLU A 55 0.37 -8.87 -0.69
CA GLU A 55 0.28 -9.93 0.30
C GLU A 55 -0.38 -9.45 1.61
N GLU A 56 0.01 -8.27 2.13
CA GLU A 56 -0.59 -7.70 3.33
C GLU A 56 -2.03 -7.24 3.10
N PHE A 57 -2.37 -6.73 1.91
CA PHE A 57 -3.74 -6.38 1.53
C PHE A 57 -4.65 -7.61 1.51
N GLU A 58 -4.23 -8.68 0.84
CA GLU A 58 -4.95 -9.94 0.73
C GLU A 58 -5.14 -10.61 2.10
N LYS A 59 -4.07 -10.65 2.90
CA LYS A 59 -4.11 -11.14 4.27
C LYS A 59 -5.03 -10.31 5.16
N TRP A 60 -5.05 -8.99 5.01
CA TRP A 60 -5.94 -8.12 5.76
C TRP A 60 -7.40 -8.34 5.37
N ARG A 61 -7.69 -8.34 4.06
CA ARG A 61 -9.02 -8.61 3.53
C ARG A 61 -9.53 -9.97 4.02
N GLY A 62 -8.69 -11.00 3.95
CA GLY A 62 -9.08 -12.37 4.26
C GLY A 62 -10.28 -12.78 3.40
N ASN A 63 -11.34 -13.26 4.05
CA ASN A 63 -12.57 -13.66 3.38
C ASN A 63 -13.55 -12.50 3.11
N ASN A 64 -13.22 -11.26 3.50
CA ASN A 64 -14.07 -10.12 3.19
C ASN A 64 -14.04 -9.85 1.68
N LYS A 65 -15.15 -9.35 1.15
CA LYS A 65 -15.14 -8.87 -0.24
C LYS A 65 -14.25 -7.63 -0.36
N GLN A 66 -13.71 -7.43 -1.55
CA GLN A 66 -13.06 -6.17 -1.87
C GLN A 66 -14.10 -5.04 -1.74
N THR A 67 -13.73 -3.96 -1.05
CA THR A 67 -14.68 -2.88 -0.70
C THR A 67 -14.92 -1.94 -1.87
N ASP A 68 -13.88 -1.66 -2.65
CA ASP A 68 -13.91 -0.73 -3.79
C ASP A 68 -12.75 -1.05 -4.76
N ASP A 69 -12.64 -0.34 -5.88
CA ASP A 69 -11.54 -0.46 -6.82
C ASP A 69 -10.20 0.01 -6.22
N VAL A 70 -9.18 -0.83 -6.33
CA VAL A 70 -7.88 -0.64 -5.68
C VAL A 70 -6.81 -0.38 -6.74
N LEU A 71 -6.09 0.73 -6.59
CA LEU A 71 -4.93 1.08 -7.43
C LEU A 71 -3.75 1.48 -6.55
N MET A 72 -2.56 1.00 -6.90
CA MET A 72 -1.27 1.39 -6.31
C MET A 72 -0.25 1.56 -7.44
N ILE A 73 0.46 2.69 -7.43
CA ILE A 73 1.54 3.00 -8.38
C ILE A 73 2.76 3.44 -7.57
N GLY A 74 3.90 2.79 -7.81
CA GLY A 74 5.21 3.20 -7.27
C GLY A 74 6.14 3.64 -8.40
N ILE A 75 6.82 4.77 -8.21
CA ILE A 75 7.77 5.34 -9.16
C ILE A 75 9.07 5.61 -8.39
N LYS A 76 10.21 5.21 -8.96
CA LYS A 76 11.55 5.53 -8.43
C LYS A 76 12.21 6.50 -9.41
N LEU A 77 12.73 7.60 -8.87
CA LEU A 77 13.32 8.72 -9.62
C LEU A 77 14.83 8.61 -9.72
#